data_AF-A0A3D8RJC8-F1
#
_entry.id   AF-A0A3D8RJC8-F1
#
_cell.length_a   1.000
_cell.length_b   1.000
_cell.length_c   1.000
_cell.angle_alpha   90.00
_cell.angle_beta   90.00
_cell.angle_gamma   90.00
#
_symmetry.space_group_name_H-M   'P 1'
#
loop_
_entity.id
_entity.type
_entity.pdbx_description
1 polymer ?
#
loop_
_entity_poly.entity_id
_entity_poly.type
_entity_poly.pdbx_seq_one_letter_code
_entity_poly.pdbx_strand_id
1 'polypeptide(L)'
;MTGALCIYSATFMRYALAVTPANYLLFGCHFVNEGAQLTQAYRWMQYNKMGGREAELQKKANEGAGVAAAALGKVEETAKNAVESAKAAIGK
;
A
#
# COMPACT_ATOMS: atom_id res chain seq x y z
N MET A 1 8.58 16.66 7.11
CA MET A 1 7.42 17.35 7.72
C MET A 1 6.98 16.70 9.03
N THR A 2 6.95 15.37 9.14
CA THR A 2 6.46 14.63 10.32
C THR A 2 7.22 14.88 11.62
N GLY A 3 8.56 14.88 11.61
CA GLY A 3 9.33 15.03 12.86
C GLY A 3 9.14 16.39 13.57
N ALA A 4 9.19 17.48 12.80
CA ALA A 4 8.99 18.83 13.34
C ALA A 4 7.56 19.03 13.90
N LEU A 5 6.55 18.48 13.21
CA LEU A 5 5.16 18.56 13.64
C LEU A 5 4.86 17.68 14.87
N CYS A 6 5.55 16.55 15.05
CA CYS A 6 5.44 15.75 16.28
C CYS A 6 5.99 16.52 17.50
N ILE A 7 7.18 17.14 17.36
CA ILE A 7 7.76 17.97 18.43
C ILE A 7 6.83 19.13 18.77
N TYR A 8 6.31 19.81 17.75
CA TYR A 8 5.31 20.85 17.92
C TYR A 8 4.09 20.30 18.70
N SER A 9 3.46 19.22 18.25
CA SER A 9 2.26 18.66 18.92
C SER A 9 2.54 18.28 20.39
N ALA A 10 3.69 17.66 20.68
CA ALA A 10 4.09 17.30 22.03
C ALA A 10 4.24 18.52 22.95
N THR A 11 4.84 19.61 22.46
CA THR A 11 4.94 20.86 23.24
C THR A 11 3.57 21.46 23.56
N PHE A 12 2.64 21.47 22.59
CA PHE A 12 1.28 21.97 22.80
C PHE A 12 0.45 21.08 23.73
N MET A 13 0.62 19.76 23.70
CA MET A 13 0.00 18.86 24.67
C MET A 13 0.51 19.10 26.09
N ARG A 14 1.83 19.31 26.27
CA ARG A 14 2.39 19.64 27.57
C ARG A 14 1.84 20.98 28.09
N TYR A 15 1.78 21.98 27.23
CA TYR A 15 1.19 23.29 27.55
C TYR A 15 -0.27 23.17 27.97
N ALA A 16 -1.08 22.41 27.22
CA ALA A 16 -2.50 22.21 27.49
C ALA A 16 -2.79 21.64 28.90
N LEU A 17 -1.87 20.84 29.44
CA LEU A 17 -1.96 20.29 30.80
C LEU A 17 -1.32 21.18 31.88
N ALA A 18 -0.45 22.11 31.50
CA ALA A 18 0.28 22.97 32.44
C ALA A 18 -0.44 24.29 32.74
N VAL A 19 -1.37 24.72 31.89
CA VAL A 19 -2.19 25.93 32.12
C VAL A 19 -3.30 25.68 33.14
N THR A 20 -3.72 26.74 33.86
CA THR A 20 -4.83 26.67 34.83
C THR A 20 -5.96 27.63 34.43
N PRO A 21 -7.20 27.13 34.25
CA PRO A 21 -7.60 25.72 34.27
C PRO A 21 -7.01 24.93 33.07
N ALA A 22 -6.81 23.62 33.23
CA ALA A 22 -6.26 22.75 32.19
C ALA A 22 -7.19 22.68 30.95
N ASN A 23 -6.60 22.66 29.76
CA ASN A 23 -7.33 22.66 28.49
C ASN A 23 -7.33 21.28 27.82
N TYR A 24 -8.27 20.42 28.22
CA TYR A 24 -8.38 19.06 27.68
C TYR A 24 -8.78 18.99 26.20
N LEU A 25 -9.51 19.99 25.68
CA LEU A 25 -9.87 20.04 24.26
C LEU A 25 -8.63 20.25 23.39
N LEU A 26 -7.75 21.17 23.79
CA LEU A 26 -6.48 21.40 23.11
C LEU A 26 -5.58 20.17 23.19
N PHE A 27 -5.49 19.54 24.36
CA PHE A 27 -4.75 18.29 24.53
C PHE A 27 -5.28 17.19 23.59
N GLY A 28 -6.60 16.95 23.57
CA GLY A 28 -7.22 15.92 22.74
C GLY A 28 -6.99 16.16 21.25
N CYS A 29 -7.12 17.40 20.78
CA CYS A 29 -6.83 17.77 19.39
C CYS A 29 -5.38 17.41 19.00
N HIS A 30 -4.40 17.82 19.81
CA HIS A 30 -3.00 17.55 19.52
C HIS A 30 -2.62 16.07 19.64
N PHE A 31 -3.27 15.34 20.55
CA PHE A 31 -3.07 13.90 20.72
C PHE A 31 -3.55 13.11 19.49
N VAL A 32 -4.77 13.39 19.00
CA VAL A 32 -5.30 12.73 17.80
C VAL A 32 -4.46 13.10 16.57
N ASN A 33 -4.07 14.36 16.44
CA ASN A 33 -3.24 14.84 15.33
C ASN A 33 -1.86 14.17 15.32
N GLU A 34 -1.22 14.04 16.49
CA GLU A 34 0.07 13.36 16.61
C GLU A 34 -0.06 11.86 16.32
N GLY A 35 -1.10 11.19 16.83
CA GLY A 35 -1.35 9.78 16.54
C GLY A 35 -1.49 9.50 15.04
N ALA A 36 -2.21 10.36 14.31
CA ALA A 36 -2.32 10.27 12.86
C ALA A 36 -0.97 10.48 12.16
N GLN A 37 -0.16 11.45 12.62
CA GLN A 37 1.18 11.70 12.08
C GLN A 37 2.13 10.54 12.33
N LEU A 38 2.15 9.96 13.53
CA LEU A 38 2.99 8.81 13.87
C LEU A 38 2.61 7.58 13.06
N THR A 39 1.31 7.34 12.86
CA THR A 39 0.83 6.23 12.02
C THR A 39 1.30 6.40 10.57
N GLN A 40 1.20 7.62 10.02
CA GLN A 40 1.72 7.90 8.69
C GLN A 40 3.24 7.76 8.61
N ALA A 41 3.97 8.22 9.62
CA ALA A 41 5.42 8.07 9.69
C ALA A 41 5.84 6.59 9.74
N TYR A 42 5.13 5.77 10.53
CA TYR A 42 5.34 4.33 10.59
C TYR A 42 5.08 3.68 9.23
N ARG A 43 3.96 4.00 8.57
CA ARG A 43 3.65 3.47 7.23
C ARG A 43 4.72 3.86 6.20
N TRP A 44 5.23 5.09 6.27
CA TRP A 44 6.31 5.55 5.40
C TRP A 44 7.63 4.80 5.67
N MET A 45 7.96 4.55 6.94
CA MET A 45 9.13 3.76 7.33
C MET A 45 9.02 2.31 6.85
N GLN A 46 7.87 1.68 7.06
CA GLN A 46 7.57 0.34 6.55
C GLN A 46 7.80 0.26 5.04
N TYR A 47 7.28 1.24 4.29
CA TYR A 47 7.46 1.30 2.86
C TYR A 47 8.92 1.51 2.42
N ASN A 48 9.59 2.53 2.95
CA ASN A 48 10.88 2.98 2.40
C ASN A 48 12.11 2.35 3.04
N LYS A 49 11.99 1.85 4.27
CA LYS A 49 13.13 1.46 5.11
C LYS A 49 13.05 0.03 5.63
N MET A 50 11.89 -0.63 5.53
CA MET A 50 11.68 -2.01 6.04
C MET A 50 11.23 -2.98 4.94
N GLY A 51 11.62 -2.75 3.68
CA GLY A 51 11.38 -3.69 2.59
C GLY A 51 9.97 -3.65 1.98
N GLY A 52 9.09 -2.75 2.45
CA GLY A 52 7.72 -2.65 1.94
C GLY A 52 7.63 -2.26 0.47
N ARG A 53 8.56 -1.43 -0.03
CA ARG A 53 8.64 -1.05 -1.44
C ARG A 53 9.05 -2.23 -2.32
N GLU A 54 10.03 -3.00 -1.88
CA GLU A 54 10.51 -4.20 -2.57
C GLU A 54 9.40 -5.26 -2.62
N ALA A 55 8.67 -5.44 -1.51
CA ALA A 55 7.49 -6.30 -1.46
C ALA A 55 6.36 -5.83 -2.40
N GLU A 56 6.11 -4.52 -2.49
CA GLU A 56 5.12 -3.97 -3.43
C GLU A 56 5.53 -4.20 -4.89
N LEU A 57 6.81 -3.97 -5.22
CA LEU A 57 7.35 -4.21 -6.56
C LEU A 57 7.26 -5.70 -6.93
N GLN A 58 7.59 -6.60 -6.00
CA GLN A 58 7.48 -8.04 -6.21
C GLN A 58 6.02 -8.47 -6.39
N LYS A 59 5.09 -7.89 -5.62
CA LYS A 59 3.65 -8.15 -5.78
C LYS A 59 3.15 -7.73 -7.16
N LYS A 60 3.50 -6.52 -7.61
CA LYS A 60 3.14 -6.00 -8.96
C LYS A 60 3.74 -6.86 -10.08
N ALA A 61 4.99 -7.31 -9.91
CA ALA A 61 5.64 -8.21 -10.87
C ALA A 61 4.92 -9.57 -10.96
N ASN A 62 4.54 -10.15 -9.82
CA ASN A 62 3.81 -11.42 -9.77
C ASN A 62 2.39 -11.31 -10.33
N GLU A 63 1.68 -10.21 -10.07
CA GLU A 63 0.38 -9.92 -10.67
C GLU A 63 0.49 -9.76 -12.20
N GLY A 64 1.49 -9.03 -12.69
CA GLY A 64 1.77 -8.89 -14.13
C GLY A 64 2.12 -10.22 -14.81
N ALA A 65 2.93 -11.06 -14.14
CA ALA A 65 3.27 -12.39 -14.62
C ALA A 65 2.05 -13.32 -14.66
N GLY A 66 1.15 -13.24 -13.66
CA GLY A 66 -0.11 -13.98 -13.65
C GLY A 66 -1.04 -13.59 -14.79
N VAL A 67 -1.13 -12.30 -15.10
CA VAL A 67 -1.91 -11.80 -16.24
C VAL A 67 -1.32 -12.27 -17.57
N ALA A 68 0.00 -12.23 -17.73
CA ALA A 68 0.68 -12.72 -18.93
C ALA A 68 0.50 -14.24 -19.12
N ALA A 69 0.64 -15.03 -18.04
CA ALA A 69 0.42 -16.47 -18.07
C ALA A 69 -1.03 -16.84 -18.44
N ALA A 70 -2.02 -16.11 -17.89
CA ALA A 70 -3.42 -16.31 -18.24
C ALA A 70 -3.74 -15.96 -19.71
N ALA A 71 -3.07 -14.95 -20.27
CA ALA A 71 -3.21 -14.60 -21.68
C ALA A 71 -2.59 -15.65 -22.62
N LEU A 72 -1.39 -16.15 -22.29
CA LEU A 72 -0.74 -17.23 -23.04
C LEU A 72 -1.56 -18.52 -23.04
N GLY A 73 -2.12 -18.92 -21.90
CA GLY A 73 -2.97 -20.11 -21.82
C GLY A 73 -4.17 -20.06 -22.77
N LYS A 74 -4.84 -18.91 -22.87
CA LYS A 74 -5.96 -18.71 -23.80
C LYS A 74 -5.54 -18.78 -25.28
N VAL A 75 -4.36 -18.24 -25.60
CA VAL A 75 -3.82 -18.31 -26.98
C VAL A 75 -3.46 -19.75 -27.33
N GLU A 76 -2.84 -20.48 -26.40
CA GLU A 76 -2.44 -21.87 -26.60
C GLU A 76 -3.65 -22.81 -26.77
N GLU A 77 -4.72 -22.59 -25.99
CA GLU A 77 -5.98 -23.31 -26.12
C GLU A 77 -6.67 -23.01 -27.46
N THR A 78 -6.72 -21.74 -27.86
CA THR A 78 -7.30 -21.35 -29.15
C THR A 78 -6.51 -21.93 -30.33
N ALA A 79 -5.18 -21.95 -30.24
CA ALA A 79 -4.31 -22.54 -31.25
C ALA A 79 -4.51 -24.06 -31.37
N LYS A 80 -4.63 -24.77 -30.23
CA LYS A 80 -4.92 -26.22 -30.22
C LYS A 80 -6.28 -26.52 -30.86
N ASN A 81 -7.31 -25.76 -30.51
CA ASN A 81 -8.64 -25.91 -31.10
C ASN A 81 -8.63 -25.64 -32.61
N ALA A 82 -7.92 -24.62 -33.07
CA ALA A 82 -7.78 -24.33 -34.50
C ALA A 82 -7.03 -25.44 -35.27
N VAL A 83 -5.99 -26.02 -34.66
CA VAL A 83 -5.23 -27.13 -35.25
C VAL A 83 -6.06 -28.41 -35.32
N GLU A 84 -6.85 -28.74 -34.29
CA GLU A 84 -7.78 -29.88 -34.35
C GLU A 84 -8.87 -29.66 -35.41
N SER A 85 -9.43 -28.45 -35.49
CA SER A 85 -10.40 -28.08 -36.52
C SER A 85 -9.84 -28.28 -37.93
N ALA A 86 -8.58 -27.87 -38.15
CA ALA A 86 -7.89 -28.03 -39.43
C ALA A 86 -7.62 -29.50 -39.76
N LYS A 87 -7.21 -30.32 -38.78
CA LYS A 87 -7.03 -31.77 -38.97
C LYS A 87 -8.35 -32.47 -39.31
N ALA A 88 -9.45 -32.08 -38.67
CA ALA A 88 -10.76 -32.63 -38.96
C ALA A 88 -11.27 -32.28 -40.37
N ALA A 89 -10.89 -31.11 -40.90
CA ALA A 89 -11.22 -30.68 -42.26
C ALA A 89 -10.37 -31.36 -43.35
N ILE A 90 -9.13 -31.78 -43.04
CA ILE A 90 -8.21 -32.45 -43.98
C ILE A 90 -8.38 -33.98 -43.95
N GLY A 91 -8.98 -34.54 -42.89
CA GLY A 91 -9.24 -35.97 -42.73
C GLY A 91 -10.54 -36.49 -43.37
N LYS A 92 -11.24 -35.67 -44.16
CA LYS A 92 -12.32 -36.06 -45.09
C LYS A 92 -11.85 -35.85 -46.52
#